data_AF-A0A2W5YIY0-F1
#
_entry.id   AF-A0A2W5YIY0-F1
#
_cell.length_a   1.000
_cell.length_b   1.000
_cell.length_c   1.000
_cell.angle_alpha   90.00
_cell.angle_beta   90.00
_cell.angle_gamma   90.00
#
_symmetry.space_group_name_H-M   'P 1'
#
loop_
_entity.id
_entity.type
_entity.pdbx_description
1 polymer ?
#
loop_
_entity_poly.entity_id
_entity_poly.type
_entity_poly.pdbx_seq_one_letter_code
_entity_poly.pdbx_strand_id
1 'polypeptide(L)'
;MSDDTPAWRHLPAGARVVVRRRLSPDEAREARDAGRGAVWTDVIGVVLETDDAGLRLRTDAASSGRSDEVRVPGPAIEAVKRIPPRPPRRAPRHP
;
A
#
# COMPACT_ATOMS: atom_id res chain seq x y z
N MET A 1 5.36 29.12 7.76
CA MET A 1 5.06 28.21 6.63
C MET A 1 5.31 26.81 7.14
N SER A 2 4.27 26.03 7.44
CA SER A 2 4.46 24.62 7.78
C SER A 2 5.00 23.94 6.53
N ASP A 3 6.14 23.26 6.67
CA ASP A 3 6.63 22.32 5.66
C ASP A 3 5.69 21.10 5.71
N ASP A 4 4.48 21.29 5.19
CA ASP A 4 3.43 20.26 5.13
C ASP A 4 3.73 19.33 3.94
N THR A 5 5.00 18.94 3.81
CA THR A 5 5.41 17.96 2.84
C THR A 5 4.70 16.66 3.20
N PRO A 6 3.87 16.09 2.31
CA PRO A 6 3.11 14.90 2.61
C PRO A 6 4.00 13.81 3.18
N ALA A 7 3.62 13.23 4.32
CA ALA A 7 4.45 12.25 5.05
C ALA A 7 4.93 11.06 4.18
N TRP A 8 4.21 10.75 3.10
CA TRP A 8 4.57 9.72 2.14
C TRP A 8 5.82 10.04 1.31
N ARG A 9 6.14 11.32 1.08
CA ARG A 9 7.32 11.74 0.31
C ARG A 9 8.65 11.43 0.98
N HIS A 10 8.64 11.21 2.30
CA HIS A 10 9.83 10.88 3.08
C HIS A 10 9.99 9.38 3.34
N LEU A 11 9.17 8.54 2.70
CA LEU A 11 9.27 7.09 2.89
C LEU A 11 10.53 6.55 2.18
N PRO A 12 11.45 5.89 2.91
CA PRO A 12 12.63 5.31 2.31
C PRO A 12 12.29 4.01 1.58
N ALA A 13 13.02 3.72 0.50
CA ALA A 13 13.01 2.41 -0.13
C ALA A 13 13.34 1.31 0.89
N GLY A 14 12.68 0.16 0.76
CA GLY A 14 12.76 -0.96 1.70
C GLY A 14 11.83 -0.86 2.92
N ALA A 15 11.20 0.30 3.17
CA ALA A 15 10.22 0.40 4.24
C ALA A 15 8.96 -0.41 3.93
N ARG A 16 8.51 -1.23 4.89
CA ARG A 16 7.20 -1.88 4.82
C ARG A 16 6.13 -0.90 5.30
N VAL A 17 5.09 -0.73 4.50
CA VAL A 17 4.05 0.27 4.71
C VAL A 17 2.66 -0.29 4.42
N VAL A 18 1.65 0.30 5.08
CA VAL A 18 0.27 0.31 4.59
C VAL A 18 0.01 1.68 3.99
N VAL A 19 -0.51 1.71 2.77
CA VAL A 19 -0.90 2.92 2.06
C VAL A 19 -2.41 2.86 1.83
N ARG A 20 -3.15 3.78 2.46
CA ARG A 20 -4.55 4.00 2.14
C ARG A 20 -4.61 4.89 0.91
N ARG A 21 -5.21 4.38 -0.17
CA ARG A 21 -5.43 5.13 -1.40
C ARG A 21 -6.91 5.26 -1.73
N ARG A 22 -7.27 6.38 -2.36
CA ARG A 22 -8.55 6.56 -3.03
C ARG A 22 -8.60 5.64 -4.26
N LEU A 23 -9.76 5.02 -4.47
CA LEU A 23 -10.04 4.28 -5.69
C LEU A 23 -10.28 5.25 -6.84
N SER A 24 -9.92 4.84 -8.06
CA SER A 24 -10.37 5.55 -9.26
C SER A 24 -11.91 5.48 -9.37
N PRO A 25 -12.55 6.36 -10.15
CA PRO A 25 -13.99 6.27 -10.38
C PRO A 25 -14.44 4.89 -10.89
N ASP A 26 -13.65 4.26 -11.77
CA ASP A 26 -13.91 2.93 -12.31
C ASP A 26 -13.75 1.85 -11.24
N GLU A 27 -12.67 1.86 -10.47
CA GLU A 27 -12.46 0.91 -9.36
C GLU A 27 -13.55 1.04 -8.29
N ALA A 28 -13.97 2.27 -8.00
CA ALA A 28 -15.05 2.53 -7.06
C ALA A 28 -16.41 2.06 -7.61
N ARG A 29 -16.63 2.13 -8.92
CA ARG A 29 -17.82 1.56 -9.57
C ARG A 29 -17.80 0.03 -9.50
N GLU A 30 -16.69 -0.59 -9.88
CA GLU A 30 -16.52 -2.05 -9.77
C GLU A 30 -16.71 -2.55 -8.33
N ALA A 31 -16.18 -1.81 -7.35
CA ALA A 31 -16.39 -2.12 -5.95
C ALA A 31 -17.88 -2.09 -5.59
N ARG A 32 -18.61 -1.04 -6.01
CA ARG A 32 -20.06 -0.91 -5.77
C ARG A 32 -20.86 -2.02 -6.44
N ASP A 33 -20.53 -2.35 -7.69
CA ASP A 33 -21.18 -3.43 -8.45
C ASP A 33 -20.96 -4.79 -7.76
N ALA A 34 -19.80 -4.98 -7.12
CA ALA A 34 -19.50 -6.12 -6.27
C ALA A 34 -20.12 -6.03 -4.84
N GLY A 35 -21.02 -5.07 -4.59
CA GLY A 35 -21.68 -4.87 -3.29
C GLY A 35 -20.81 -4.20 -2.22
N ARG A 36 -19.64 -3.66 -2.59
CA ARG A 36 -18.69 -2.98 -1.69
C ARG A 36 -18.77 -1.47 -1.91
N GLY A 37 -19.37 -0.73 -0.98
CA GLY A 37 -19.42 0.74 -1.01
C GLY A 37 -18.08 1.45 -0.75
N ALA A 38 -16.95 0.84 -1.14
CA ALA A 38 -15.62 1.32 -0.82
C ALA A 38 -15.21 2.49 -1.73
N VAL A 39 -14.72 3.57 -1.11
CA VAL A 39 -14.09 4.71 -1.80
C VAL A 39 -12.57 4.64 -1.70
N TRP A 40 -12.07 3.85 -0.75
CA TRP A 40 -10.65 3.67 -0.48
C TRP A 40 -10.30 2.19 -0.44
N THR A 41 -9.03 1.90 -0.68
CA THR A 41 -8.42 0.60 -0.45
C THR A 41 -7.07 0.75 0.23
N ASP A 42 -6.68 -0.25 1.00
CA ASP A 42 -5.40 -0.29 1.70
C ASP A 42 -4.44 -1.23 0.96
N VAL A 43 -3.30 -0.72 0.52
CA VAL A 43 -2.22 -1.47 -0.12
C VAL A 43 -1.11 -1.71 0.89
N ILE A 44 -0.76 -2.98 1.12
CA ILE A 44 0.35 -3.36 2.00
C ILE A 44 1.51 -3.81 1.14
N GLY A 45 2.68 -3.20 1.35
CA GLY A 45 3.85 -3.49 0.51
C GLY A 45 5.15 -2.93 1.05
N VAL A 46 6.23 -3.22 0.33
CA VAL A 46 7.55 -2.64 0.54
C VAL A 46 7.75 -1.52 -0.48
N VAL A 47 8.17 -0.34 -0.01
CA VAL A 47 8.51 0.78 -0.88
C VAL A 47 9.70 0.41 -1.75
N LEU A 48 9.54 0.49 -3.07
CA LEU A 48 10.62 0.37 -4.03
C LEU A 48 11.19 1.74 -4.36
N GLU A 49 10.30 2.71 -4.55
CA GLU A 49 10.63 4.06 -5.00
C GLU A 49 9.59 5.07 -4.49
N THR A 50 10.08 6.26 -4.17
CA THR A 50 9.28 7.43 -3.79
C THR A 50 9.72 8.59 -4.67
N ASP A 51 8.79 9.20 -5.40
CA ASP A 51 9.06 10.33 -6.29
C ASP A 51 7.90 11.34 -6.26
N ASP A 52 8.00 12.41 -7.05
CA ASP A 52 6.97 13.45 -7.09
C ASP A 52 5.60 12.97 -7.57
N ALA A 53 5.55 11.90 -8.37
CA ALA A 53 4.33 11.32 -8.91
C ALA A 53 3.67 10.31 -7.95
N GLY A 54 4.39 9.78 -6.96
CA GLY A 54 3.83 8.92 -5.91
C GLY A 54 4.78 7.83 -5.40
N LEU A 55 4.20 6.68 -5.08
CA LEU A 55 4.92 5.53 -4.52
C LEU A 55 4.87 4.33 -5.46
N ARG A 56 6.01 3.68 -5.68
CA ARG A 56 6.08 2.33 -6.24
C ARG A 56 6.27 1.33 -5.10
N LEU A 57 5.36 0.36 -5.01
CA LEU A 57 5.35 -0.64 -3.96
C LEU A 57 5.45 -2.03 -4.57
N ARG A 58 6.19 -2.93 -3.92
CA ARG A 58 6.05 -4.38 -4.13
C ARG A 58 5.07 -4.91 -3.10
N THR A 59 3.95 -5.49 -3.53
CA THR A 59 2.89 -5.97 -2.64
C THR A 59 3.40 -7.10 -1.75
N ASP A 60 2.97 -7.04 -0.50
CA ASP A 60 3.34 -8.01 0.51
C ASP A 60 2.35 -9.19 0.48
N ALA A 61 2.39 -9.98 -0.61
CA ALA A 61 1.49 -11.10 -0.81
C ALA A 61 1.76 -12.23 0.22
N ALA A 62 0.99 -12.24 1.30
CA ALA A 62 1.04 -13.32 2.29
C ALA A 62 0.45 -14.64 1.79
N SER A 63 -0.56 -14.56 0.92
CA SER A 63 -1.49 -15.66 0.66
C SER A 63 -1.26 -16.35 -0.68
N SER A 64 -0.85 -15.62 -1.71
CA SER A 64 -0.66 -16.15 -3.08
C SER A 64 0.79 -16.51 -3.41
N GLY A 65 1.75 -16.14 -2.54
CA GLY A 65 3.19 -16.34 -2.79
C GLY A 65 3.77 -15.48 -3.93
N ARG A 66 2.94 -14.65 -4.59
CA ARG A 66 3.34 -13.82 -5.72
C ARG A 66 3.25 -12.35 -5.33
N SER A 67 4.39 -11.68 -5.27
CA SER A 67 4.46 -10.23 -5.07
C SER A 67 4.28 -9.52 -6.41
N ASP A 68 3.35 -8.58 -6.47
CA ASP A 68 3.11 -7.74 -7.64
C ASP A 68 3.63 -6.32 -7.38
N GLU A 69 4.05 -5.63 -8.42
CA GLU A 69 4.39 -4.22 -8.31
C GLU A 69 3.15 -3.35 -8.54
N VAL A 70 2.93 -2.38 -7.64
CA VAL A 70 1.80 -1.46 -7.67
C VAL A 70 2.31 -0.04 -7.60
N ARG A 71 1.82 0.82 -8.50
CA ARG A 71 2.03 2.26 -8.45
C ARG A 71 0.83 2.92 -7.76
N VAL A 72 1.09 3.74 -6.74
CA VAL A 72 0.07 4.55 -6.07
C VAL A 72 0.35 6.02 -6.38
N PRO A 73 -0.53 6.71 -7.13
CA PRO A 73 -0.37 8.13 -7.42
C PRO A 73 -0.42 8.98 -6.16
N GLY A 74 0.47 9.96 -6.04
CA GLY A 74 0.53 10.89 -4.90
C GLY A 74 -0.83 11.51 -4.53
N PRO A 75 -1.61 12.04 -5.49
CA PRO A 75 -2.93 12.63 -5.21
C PRO A 75 -3.98 11.62 -4.70
N ALA A 76 -3.75 10.32 -4.92
CA ALA A 76 -4.64 9.28 -4.41
C ALA A 76 -4.27 8.82 -3.00
N ILE A 77 -3.07 9.16 -2.49
CA ILE A 77 -2.61 8.75 -1.16
C ILE A 77 -3.36 9.59 -0.10
N GLU A 78 -4.17 8.91 0.70
CA GLU A 78 -4.89 9.53 1.82
C GLU A 78 -4.06 9.45 3.10
N ALA A 79 -3.45 8.30 3.36
CA ALA A 79 -2.67 8.07 4.56
C ALA A 79 -1.62 7.00 4.34
N VAL A 80 -0.52 7.10 5.07
CA VAL A 80 0.54 6.10 5.10
C VAL A 80 0.90 5.75 6.52
N LYS A 81 1.22 4.48 6.76
CA LYS A 81 1.73 3.99 8.03
C LYS A 81 2.88 3.04 7.79
N ARG A 82 4.05 3.32 8.36
CA ARG A 82 5.13 2.34 8.45
C ARG A 82 4.72 1.22 9.40
N ILE A 83 4.96 -0.01 8.97
CA ILE A 83 4.64 -1.21 9.76
C ILE A 83 5.91 -2.04 9.98
N PRO A 84 6.00 -2.79 11.09
CA PRO A 84 7.13 -3.68 11.33
C PRO A 84 7.35 -4.67 10.18
N PRO A 85 8.58 -5.16 9.99
CA PRO A 85 8.85 -6.25 9.06
C PRO A 85 7.97 -7.46 9.40
N ARG A 86 7.72 -8.29 8.40
CA ARG A 86 6.90 -9.48 8.60
C ARG A 86 7.58 -10.39 9.64
N PRO A 87 6.84 -10.87 10.67
CA PRO A 87 7.38 -11.86 11.58
C PRO A 87 7.85 -13.10 10.81
N PRO A 88 8.97 -13.73 11.22
CA PRO A 88 9.39 -14.99 10.62
C PRO A 88 8.25 -16.01 10.72
N ARG A 89 8.01 -16.75 9.63
CA ARG A 89 6.96 -17.78 9.62
C ARG A 89 7.29 -18.80 10.71
N ARG A 90 6.38 -19.02 11.65
CA ARG A 90 6.52 -20.08 12.64
C ARG A 90 6.61 -21.40 11.89
N ALA A 91 7.66 -22.19 12.16
CA ALA A 91 7.80 -23.51 11.58
C ALA A 91 6.51 -24.32 11.85
N PRO A 92 6.06 -25.15 10.89
CA PRO A 92 4.92 -26.02 11.13
C PRO A 92 5.18 -26.85 12.38
N ARG A 93 4.20 -26.91 13.29
CA ARG A 93 4.29 -27.79 14.46
C ARG A 93 4.29 -29.21 13.91
N HIS A 94 5.40 -29.91 14.09
CA HIS A 94 5.46 -31.34 13.79
C HIS A 94 4.50 -32.07 14.74
N PRO A 95 3.65 -32.99 14.26
CA PRO A 95 2.82 -33.82 15.11
C PRO A 95 3.66 -34.77 15.97
#